data_AF-A0A1C7MJV1-F1
#
_entry.id   AF-A0A1C7MJV1-F1
#
_cell.length_a   1.000
_cell.length_b   1.000
_cell.length_c   1.000
_cell.angle_alpha   90.00
_cell.angle_beta   90.00
_cell.angle_gamma   90.00
#
_symmetry.space_group_name_H-M   'P 1'
#
loop_
_entity.id
_entity.type
_entity.pdbx_description
1 polymer ?
#
loop_
_entity_poly.entity_id
_entity_poly.type
_entity_poly.pdbx_seq_one_letter_code
_entity_poly.pdbx_strand_id
1 'polypeptide(L)'
;MTQQHTSSPSATTTAVQGEPIPLADALKGTNRRGLILWGVLLTGPLVLLPYIVVRKHLLSLHRKVAEIGTGNAGLRSELKSALAVAAKRRAEQDQVVALLKETKGALERLGKFTQQSDAARGQLSEGIRQDVKRGVELLQAQGKERDKARAQTEDVLRNDLKALLSEHRSTRDKIASTLKDLGVSLADVAAFMHEVEVSQGYTPRKDDGRGIERMRQLALRLQDLPVSQEDSNTPNSQPVSGKSRKTAK
;
A
#
# COMPACT_ATOMS: atom_id res chain seq x y z
N MET A 1 -3.57 -41.84 -46.88
CA MET A 1 -2.68 -42.68 -47.69
C MET A 1 -2.90 -44.12 -47.25
N THR A 2 -3.29 -45.00 -48.20
CA THR A 2 -3.00 -46.45 -48.17
C THR A 2 -3.80 -47.26 -47.12
N GLN A 3 -4.55 -48.34 -47.40
CA GLN A 3 -4.71 -49.18 -48.57
C GLN A 3 -6.03 -49.98 -48.42
N GLN A 4 -6.72 -50.15 -49.53
CA GLN A 4 -7.79 -51.13 -49.75
C GLN A 4 -7.16 -52.52 -49.86
N HIS A 5 -7.81 -53.56 -49.36
CA HIS A 5 -7.60 -54.92 -49.86
C HIS A 5 -8.94 -55.66 -49.98
N THR A 6 -9.38 -55.71 -51.22
CA THR A 6 -10.32 -56.66 -51.82
C THR A 6 -9.61 -57.99 -52.07
N SER A 7 -10.24 -59.12 -51.74
CA SER A 7 -9.94 -60.39 -52.42
C SER A 7 -11.15 -61.32 -52.34
N SER A 8 -11.63 -61.66 -53.52
CA SER A 8 -12.82 -62.45 -53.85
C SER A 8 -12.49 -63.97 -53.87
N PRO A 9 -13.20 -64.86 -54.60
CA PRO A 9 -13.77 -66.10 -54.08
C PRO A 9 -13.08 -67.35 -54.66
N SER A 10 -13.48 -68.55 -54.23
CA SER A 10 -13.19 -69.77 -55.01
C SER A 10 -14.30 -70.80 -54.83
N ALA A 11 -15.04 -71.01 -55.92
CA ALA A 11 -15.87 -72.17 -56.15
C ALA A 11 -14.97 -73.37 -56.50
N THR A 12 -15.33 -74.58 -56.08
CA THR A 12 -14.80 -75.80 -56.68
C THR A 12 -15.92 -76.83 -56.80
N THR A 13 -16.44 -76.86 -58.02
CA THR A 13 -17.20 -77.92 -58.66
C THR A 13 -16.36 -79.18 -58.77
N THR A 14 -16.92 -80.35 -58.46
CA THR A 14 -16.50 -81.60 -59.10
C THR A 14 -17.71 -82.53 -59.26
N ALA A 15 -18.20 -82.57 -60.49
CA ALA A 15 -19.11 -83.56 -61.02
C ALA A 15 -18.29 -84.75 -61.54
N VAL A 16 -18.77 -85.98 -61.34
CA VAL A 16 -18.32 -87.16 -62.10
C VAL A 16 -19.54 -87.97 -62.51
N GLN A 17 -19.68 -88.11 -63.83
CA GLN A 17 -20.62 -88.91 -64.61
C GLN A 17 -20.08 -90.34 -64.86
N GLY A 18 -20.97 -91.25 -65.31
CA GLY A 18 -20.63 -92.53 -65.95
C GLY A 18 -21.49 -93.69 -65.41
N GLU A 19 -22.74 -93.92 -65.85
CA GLU A 19 -23.21 -94.58 -67.10
C GLU A 19 -22.95 -96.12 -67.17
N PRO A 20 -23.69 -96.91 -67.98
CA PRO A 20 -24.63 -97.96 -67.56
C PRO A 20 -24.24 -99.36 -68.07
N ILE A 21 -25.08 -100.41 -67.86
CA ILE A 21 -25.34 -101.61 -68.72
C ILE A 21 -26.08 -102.74 -67.94
N PRO A 22 -26.85 -103.62 -68.61
CA PRO A 22 -28.17 -104.10 -68.15
C PRO A 22 -28.31 -105.63 -67.93
N LEU A 23 -29.54 -106.01 -67.54
CA LEU A 23 -30.30 -107.24 -67.85
C LEU A 23 -29.71 -108.60 -67.46
N ALA A 24 -30.38 -109.29 -66.52
CA ALA A 24 -31.00 -110.60 -66.77
C ALA A 24 -31.77 -111.11 -65.54
N ASP A 25 -33.08 -111.26 -65.74
CA ASP A 25 -33.89 -112.46 -65.51
C ASP A 25 -33.80 -113.28 -64.20
N ALA A 26 -34.97 -113.29 -63.56
CA ALA A 26 -35.73 -114.49 -63.22
C ALA A 26 -35.81 -114.94 -61.76
N LEU A 27 -37.04 -115.37 -61.43
CA LEU A 27 -37.49 -116.21 -60.33
C LEU A 27 -37.79 -115.47 -59.01
N LYS A 28 -39.06 -115.14 -58.78
CA LYS A 28 -40.06 -116.03 -58.14
C LYS A 28 -39.75 -116.17 -56.65
N GLY A 29 -40.46 -115.40 -55.81
CA GLY A 29 -40.33 -115.54 -54.36
C GLY A 29 -40.84 -114.33 -53.58
N THR A 30 -42.15 -114.25 -53.46
CA THR A 30 -42.92 -113.59 -52.39
C THR A 30 -42.13 -113.53 -51.07
N ASN A 31 -42.06 -112.33 -50.46
CA ASN A 31 -41.49 -111.98 -49.13
C ASN A 31 -40.06 -111.38 -49.04
N ARG A 32 -39.39 -110.96 -50.12
CA ARG A 32 -38.13 -110.18 -50.03
C ARG A 32 -38.29 -108.67 -49.80
N ARG A 33 -39.45 -108.09 -50.16
CA ARG A 33 -39.76 -106.68 -49.84
C ARG A 33 -39.76 -106.43 -48.32
N GLY A 34 -40.22 -107.41 -47.53
CA GLY A 34 -40.18 -107.35 -46.07
C GLY A 34 -38.75 -107.26 -45.54
N LEU A 35 -37.82 -108.07 -46.03
CA LEU A 35 -36.45 -108.11 -45.47
C LEU A 35 -35.61 -106.87 -45.82
N ILE A 36 -35.79 -106.29 -47.02
CA ILE A 36 -35.13 -105.02 -47.40
C ILE A 36 -35.75 -103.86 -46.62
N LEU A 37 -37.08 -103.86 -46.45
CA LEU A 37 -37.75 -102.86 -45.62
C LEU A 37 -37.32 -102.97 -44.16
N TRP A 38 -37.21 -104.18 -43.60
CA TRP A 38 -36.72 -104.42 -42.24
C TRP A 38 -35.24 -104.09 -42.06
N GLY A 39 -34.40 -104.37 -43.07
CA GLY A 39 -32.98 -104.00 -43.06
C GLY A 39 -32.80 -102.48 -43.04
N VAL A 40 -33.46 -101.76 -43.95
CA VAL A 40 -33.46 -100.28 -43.98
C VAL A 40 -34.06 -99.70 -42.69
N LEU A 41 -35.07 -100.36 -42.11
CA LEU A 41 -35.70 -99.95 -40.86
C LEU A 41 -34.79 -100.15 -39.62
N LEU A 42 -33.96 -101.21 -39.59
CA LEU A 42 -33.03 -101.46 -38.48
C LEU A 42 -31.69 -100.73 -38.63
N THR A 43 -31.10 -100.69 -39.82
CA THR A 43 -29.79 -100.06 -40.04
C THR A 43 -29.90 -98.55 -40.20
N GLY A 44 -31.04 -98.04 -40.69
CA GLY A 44 -31.33 -96.62 -40.79
C GLY A 44 -31.06 -95.86 -39.49
N PRO A 45 -31.73 -96.18 -38.37
CA PRO A 45 -31.52 -95.49 -37.11
C PRO A 45 -30.11 -95.67 -36.56
N LEU A 46 -29.47 -96.84 -36.76
CA LEU A 46 -28.10 -97.10 -36.28
C LEU A 46 -27.05 -96.21 -36.97
N VAL A 47 -27.26 -95.89 -38.25
CA VAL A 47 -26.38 -94.98 -39.02
C VAL A 47 -26.78 -93.50 -38.84
N LEU A 48 -28.07 -93.21 -38.65
CA LEU A 48 -28.59 -91.84 -38.51
C LEU A 48 -28.38 -91.24 -37.11
N LEU A 49 -28.45 -92.04 -36.05
CA LEU A 49 -28.27 -91.56 -34.67
C LEU A 49 -26.94 -90.81 -34.43
N PRO A 50 -25.75 -91.37 -34.77
CA PRO A 50 -24.50 -90.64 -34.57
C PRO A 50 -24.45 -89.34 -35.38
N TYR A 51 -25.02 -89.33 -36.58
CA TYR A 51 -25.13 -88.13 -37.40
C TYR A 51 -26.01 -87.05 -36.76
N ILE A 52 -27.15 -87.44 -36.17
CA ILE A 52 -28.06 -86.50 -35.49
C ILE A 52 -27.39 -85.90 -34.25
N VAL A 53 -26.64 -86.69 -33.47
CA VAL A 53 -25.91 -86.21 -32.27
C VAL A 53 -24.81 -85.22 -32.66
N VAL A 54 -24.00 -85.55 -33.68
CA VAL A 54 -22.97 -84.64 -34.20
C VAL A 54 -23.60 -83.35 -34.72
N ARG A 55 -24.73 -83.44 -35.44
CA ARG A 55 -25.45 -82.26 -35.93
C ARG A 55 -25.96 -81.37 -34.78
N LYS A 56 -26.48 -81.95 -33.71
CA LYS A 56 -26.89 -81.20 -32.50
C LYS A 56 -25.70 -80.54 -31.81
N HIS A 57 -24.57 -81.24 -31.68
CA HIS A 57 -23.35 -80.66 -31.10
C HIS A 57 -22.76 -79.54 -31.95
N LEU A 58 -22.70 -79.69 -33.28
CA LEU A 58 -22.26 -78.63 -34.18
C LEU A 58 -23.15 -77.39 -34.07
N LEU A 59 -24.47 -77.56 -34.02
CA LEU A 59 -25.39 -76.43 -33.82
C LEU A 59 -25.20 -75.77 -32.45
N SER A 60 -24.97 -76.55 -31.39
CA SER A 60 -24.66 -76.00 -30.06
C SER A 60 -23.33 -75.24 -30.05
N LEU A 61 -22.29 -75.77 -30.70
CA LEU A 61 -21.00 -75.10 -30.85
C LEU A 61 -21.15 -73.81 -31.67
N HIS A 62 -21.88 -73.85 -32.78
CA HIS A 62 -22.14 -72.66 -33.60
C HIS A 62 -22.91 -71.60 -32.81
N ARG A 63 -23.89 -71.99 -31.97
CA ARG A 63 -24.57 -71.06 -31.08
C ARG A 63 -23.61 -70.45 -30.05
N LYS A 64 -22.76 -71.25 -29.42
CA LYS A 64 -21.73 -70.75 -28.48
C LYS A 64 -20.71 -69.86 -29.15
N VAL A 65 -20.26 -70.18 -30.37
CA VAL A 65 -19.34 -69.34 -31.15
C VAL A 65 -20.02 -68.03 -31.54
N ALA A 66 -21.30 -68.05 -31.91
CA ALA A 66 -22.06 -66.84 -32.19
C ALA A 66 -22.23 -65.97 -30.92
N GLU A 67 -22.53 -66.57 -29.78
CA GLU A 67 -22.66 -65.90 -28.48
C GLU A 67 -21.33 -65.30 -28.00
N ILE A 68 -20.23 -66.03 -28.13
CA ILE A 68 -18.88 -65.50 -27.85
C ILE A 68 -18.53 -64.39 -28.86
N GLY A 69 -18.97 -64.52 -30.11
CA GLY A 69 -18.79 -63.51 -31.16
C GLY A 69 -19.49 -62.19 -30.84
N THR A 70 -20.74 -62.23 -30.38
CA THR A 70 -21.48 -61.03 -29.96
C THR A 70 -20.88 -60.42 -28.70
N GLY A 71 -20.47 -61.25 -27.72
CA GLY A 71 -19.75 -60.79 -26.54
C GLY A 71 -18.44 -60.06 -26.88
N ASN A 72 -17.63 -60.63 -27.77
CA ASN A 72 -16.39 -60.00 -28.23
C ASN A 72 -16.62 -58.70 -29.01
N ALA A 73 -17.69 -58.61 -29.80
CA ALA A 73 -18.06 -57.37 -30.48
C ALA A 73 -18.44 -56.28 -29.48
N GLY A 74 -19.18 -56.63 -28.43
CA GLY A 74 -19.50 -55.73 -27.31
C GLY A 74 -18.26 -55.21 -26.61
N LEU A 75 -17.38 -56.11 -26.14
CA LEU A 75 -16.13 -55.75 -25.47
C LEU A 75 -15.22 -54.86 -26.35
N ARG A 76 -15.16 -55.12 -27.65
CA ARG A 76 -14.40 -54.26 -28.59
C ARG A 76 -15.00 -52.87 -28.70
N SER A 77 -16.33 -52.75 -28.68
CA SER A 77 -17.02 -51.45 -28.68
C SER A 77 -16.75 -50.70 -27.38
N GLU A 78 -16.83 -51.38 -26.23
CA GLU A 78 -16.53 -50.80 -24.91
C GLU A 78 -15.06 -50.39 -24.76
N LEU A 79 -14.11 -51.17 -25.27
CA LEU A 79 -12.70 -50.78 -25.29
C LEU A 79 -12.48 -49.55 -26.16
N LYS A 80 -13.13 -49.47 -27.33
CA LYS A 80 -13.05 -48.28 -28.19
C LYS A 80 -13.64 -47.05 -27.51
N SER A 81 -14.78 -47.17 -26.84
CA SER A 81 -15.38 -46.04 -26.12
C SER A 81 -14.54 -45.63 -24.92
N ALA A 82 -14.01 -46.59 -24.15
CA ALA A 82 -13.11 -46.31 -23.03
C ALA A 82 -11.81 -45.65 -23.48
N LEU A 83 -11.22 -46.10 -24.59
CA LEU A 83 -10.04 -45.47 -25.19
C LEU A 83 -10.34 -44.04 -25.67
N ALA A 84 -11.50 -43.81 -26.28
CA ALA A 84 -11.92 -42.46 -26.70
C ALA A 84 -12.10 -41.52 -25.51
N VAL A 85 -12.71 -42.00 -24.42
CA VAL A 85 -12.86 -41.22 -23.17
C VAL A 85 -11.49 -40.94 -22.53
N ALA A 86 -10.60 -41.93 -22.49
CA ALA A 86 -9.26 -41.76 -21.95
C ALA A 86 -8.43 -40.75 -22.78
N ALA A 87 -8.53 -40.80 -24.11
CA ALA A 87 -7.89 -39.83 -25.00
C ALA A 87 -8.42 -38.42 -24.77
N LYS A 88 -9.75 -38.25 -24.63
CA LYS A 88 -10.36 -36.95 -24.31
C LYS A 88 -9.87 -36.39 -22.97
N ARG A 89 -9.82 -37.22 -21.92
CA ARG A 89 -9.32 -36.81 -20.60
C ARG A 89 -7.86 -36.37 -20.64
N ARG A 90 -7.01 -37.03 -21.44
CA ARG A 90 -5.61 -36.61 -21.62
C ARG A 90 -5.52 -35.24 -22.29
N ALA A 91 -6.30 -35.00 -23.34
CA ALA A 91 -6.34 -33.70 -24.01
C ALA A 91 -6.82 -32.57 -23.07
N GLU A 92 -7.83 -32.84 -22.24
CA GLU A 92 -8.29 -31.89 -21.21
C GLU A 92 -7.21 -31.63 -20.14
N GLN A 93 -6.49 -32.67 -19.70
CA GLN A 93 -5.37 -32.53 -18.77
C GLN A 93 -4.24 -31.68 -19.36
N ASP A 94 -3.87 -31.91 -20.62
CA ASP A 94 -2.85 -31.12 -21.31
C ASP A 94 -3.26 -29.65 -21.42
N GLN A 95 -4.55 -29.38 -21.67
CA GLN A 95 -5.10 -28.03 -21.68
C GLN A 95 -5.01 -27.35 -20.31
N VAL A 96 -5.35 -28.05 -19.23
CA VAL A 96 -5.25 -27.51 -17.86
C VAL A 96 -3.79 -27.23 -17.50
N VAL A 97 -2.86 -28.11 -17.86
CA VAL A 97 -1.42 -27.89 -17.62
C VAL A 97 -0.91 -26.67 -18.39
N ALA A 98 -1.36 -26.48 -19.63
CA ALA A 98 -1.03 -25.29 -20.42
C ALA A 98 -1.52 -24.00 -19.75
N LEU A 99 -2.78 -23.97 -19.29
CA LEU A 99 -3.34 -22.82 -18.57
C LEU A 99 -2.63 -22.55 -17.24
N LEU A 100 -2.26 -23.58 -16.49
CA LEU A 100 -1.48 -23.43 -15.26
C LEU A 100 -0.09 -22.85 -15.53
N LYS A 101 0.54 -23.22 -16.64
CA LYS A 101 1.83 -22.66 -17.04
C LYS A 101 1.70 -21.18 -17.42
N GLU A 102 0.63 -20.81 -18.11
CA GLU A 102 0.34 -19.41 -18.46
C GLU A 102 0.05 -18.55 -17.23
N THR A 103 -0.80 -19.02 -16.31
CA THR A 103 -1.12 -18.30 -15.07
C THR A 103 0.12 -18.16 -14.17
N LYS A 104 0.97 -19.19 -14.08
CA LYS A 104 2.27 -19.09 -13.40
C LYS A 104 3.17 -18.03 -14.04
N GLY A 105 3.27 -18.02 -15.37
CA GLY A 105 4.04 -17.01 -16.09
C GLY A 105 3.52 -15.59 -15.89
N ALA A 106 2.20 -15.41 -15.84
CA ALA A 106 1.57 -14.13 -15.53
C ALA A 106 1.86 -13.67 -14.09
N LEU A 107 1.80 -14.60 -13.12
CA LEU A 107 2.11 -14.31 -11.72
C LEU A 107 3.58 -13.90 -11.53
N GLU A 108 4.52 -14.56 -12.23
CA GLU A 108 5.94 -14.18 -12.19
C GLU A 108 6.18 -12.79 -12.78
N ARG A 109 5.49 -12.42 -13.86
CA ARG A 109 5.55 -11.06 -14.43
C ARG A 109 4.98 -10.02 -13.47
N LEU A 110 3.85 -10.33 -12.83
CA LEU A 110 3.24 -9.46 -11.83
C LEU A 110 4.19 -9.26 -10.63
N GLY A 111 4.83 -10.32 -10.15
CA GLY A 111 5.81 -10.24 -9.07
C GLY A 111 7.03 -9.37 -9.42
N LYS A 112 7.54 -9.46 -10.64
CA LYS A 112 8.62 -8.57 -11.12
C LYS A 112 8.16 -7.12 -11.20
N PHE A 113 6.94 -6.87 -11.67
CA PHE A 113 6.38 -5.53 -11.74
C PHE A 113 6.19 -4.91 -10.34
N THR A 114 5.66 -5.67 -9.38
CA THR A 114 5.52 -5.19 -7.99
C THR A 114 6.89 -4.89 -7.38
N GLN A 115 7.89 -5.76 -7.59
CA GLN A 115 9.25 -5.53 -7.10
C GLN A 115 9.89 -4.27 -7.71
N GLN A 116 9.69 -4.03 -9.01
CA GLN A 116 10.14 -2.79 -9.68
C GLN A 116 9.41 -1.56 -9.15
N SER A 117 8.10 -1.65 -8.94
CA SER A 117 7.30 -0.58 -8.34
C SER A 117 7.75 -0.26 -6.92
N ASP A 118 8.07 -1.27 -6.11
CA ASP A 118 8.54 -1.06 -4.74
C ASP A 118 9.95 -0.46 -4.72
N ALA A 119 10.84 -0.87 -5.64
CA ALA A 119 12.15 -0.23 -5.80
C ALA A 119 12.02 1.25 -6.22
N ALA A 120 11.13 1.57 -7.16
CA ALA A 120 10.86 2.94 -7.59
C ALA A 120 10.25 3.80 -6.46
N ARG A 121 9.33 3.22 -5.67
CA ARG A 121 8.77 3.86 -4.47
C ARG A 121 9.84 4.12 -3.42
N GLY A 122 10.78 3.18 -3.23
CA GLY A 122 11.93 3.34 -2.35
C GLY A 122 12.74 4.58 -2.71
N GLN A 123 13.16 4.68 -3.98
CA GLN A 123 13.94 5.82 -4.49
C GLN A 123 13.19 7.16 -4.33
N LEU A 124 11.90 7.20 -4.66
CA LEU A 124 11.09 8.41 -4.48
C LEU A 124 11.00 8.81 -3.00
N SER A 125 10.79 7.84 -2.10
CA SER A 125 10.70 8.10 -0.67
C SER A 125 12.03 8.63 -0.08
N GLU A 126 13.17 8.16 -0.58
CA GLU A 126 14.48 8.67 -0.20
C GLU A 126 14.70 10.10 -0.70
N GLY A 127 14.31 10.40 -1.94
CA GLY A 127 14.35 11.76 -2.49
C GLY A 127 13.53 12.74 -1.65
N ILE A 128 12.26 12.39 -1.36
CA ILE A 128 11.38 13.20 -0.50
C ILE A 128 12.00 13.42 0.89
N ARG A 129 12.61 12.38 1.49
CA ARG A 129 13.29 12.53 2.79
C ARG A 129 14.47 13.50 2.72
N GLN A 130 15.26 13.46 1.65
CA GLN A 130 16.38 14.39 1.46
C GLN A 130 15.89 15.83 1.27
N ASP A 131 14.84 16.03 0.48
CA ASP A 131 14.28 17.36 0.24
C ASP A 131 13.64 17.94 1.50
N VAL A 132 12.91 17.13 2.27
CA VAL A 132 12.38 17.53 3.58
C VAL A 132 13.52 17.91 4.52
N LYS A 133 14.61 17.12 4.56
CA LYS A 133 15.77 17.44 5.40
C LYS A 133 16.41 18.77 5.00
N ARG A 134 16.64 19.01 3.71
CA ARG A 134 17.16 20.29 3.19
C ARG A 134 16.23 21.46 3.50
N GLY A 135 14.92 21.27 3.36
CA GLY A 135 13.92 22.28 3.69
C GLY A 135 13.93 22.65 5.18
N VAL A 136 14.05 21.67 6.07
CA VAL A 136 14.17 21.90 7.51
C VAL A 136 15.46 22.65 7.86
N GLU A 137 16.60 22.28 7.24
CA GLU A 137 17.87 22.97 7.45
C GLU A 137 17.82 24.44 7.00
N LEU A 138 17.19 24.73 5.86
CA LEU A 138 16.97 26.10 5.36
C LEU A 138 16.09 26.91 6.30
N LEU A 139 14.95 26.36 6.73
CA LEU A 139 14.04 27.03 7.67
C LEU A 139 14.72 27.27 9.02
N GLN A 140 15.56 26.35 9.48
CA GLN A 140 16.33 26.52 10.71
C GLN A 140 17.36 27.64 10.57
N ALA A 141 18.07 27.72 9.44
CA ALA A 141 19.01 28.81 9.16
C ALA A 141 18.30 30.17 9.12
N GLN A 142 17.16 30.25 8.43
CA GLN A 142 16.33 31.44 8.36
C GLN A 142 15.78 31.84 9.74
N GLY A 143 15.38 30.87 10.58
CA GLY A 143 14.96 31.12 11.95
C GLY A 143 16.07 31.79 12.78
N LYS A 144 17.30 31.26 12.69
CA LYS A 144 18.47 31.84 13.38
C LYS A 144 18.77 33.26 12.92
N GLU A 145 18.60 33.56 11.64
CA GLU A 145 18.81 34.91 11.11
C GLU A 145 17.74 35.88 11.61
N ARG A 146 16.48 35.47 11.64
CA ARG A 146 15.38 36.27 12.19
C ARG A 146 15.57 36.56 13.68
N ASP A 147 16.06 35.60 14.44
CA ASP A 147 16.32 35.79 15.87
C ASP A 147 17.49 36.75 16.11
N LYS A 148 18.54 36.71 15.28
CA LYS A 148 19.61 37.71 15.30
C LYS A 148 19.10 39.11 14.96
N ALA A 149 18.26 39.23 13.94
CA ALA A 149 17.65 40.51 13.57
C ALA A 149 16.78 41.06 14.72
N ARG A 150 15.98 40.20 15.37
CA ARG A 150 15.20 40.59 16.56
C ARG A 150 16.08 41.07 17.70
N ALA A 151 17.15 40.34 18.02
CA ALA A 151 18.09 40.75 19.06
C ALA A 151 18.71 42.13 18.76
N GLN A 152 19.12 42.37 17.50
CA GLN A 152 19.63 43.68 17.09
C GLN A 152 18.59 44.79 17.23
N THR A 153 17.34 44.54 16.84
CA THR A 153 16.27 45.54 17.02
C THR A 153 15.98 45.83 18.49
N GLU A 154 16.00 44.81 19.35
CA GLU A 154 15.83 45.00 20.80
C GLU A 154 17.00 45.79 21.41
N ASP A 155 18.22 45.55 20.95
CA ASP A 155 19.39 46.30 21.42
C ASP A 155 19.33 47.77 21.01
N VAL A 156 18.89 48.08 19.79
CA VAL A 156 18.65 49.46 19.34
C VAL A 156 17.58 50.12 20.22
N LEU A 157 16.43 49.47 20.43
CA LEU A 157 15.37 50.00 21.29
C LEU A 157 15.84 50.24 22.74
N ARG A 158 16.64 49.34 23.29
CA ARG A 158 17.24 49.51 24.63
C ARG A 158 18.17 50.71 24.69
N ASN A 159 18.96 50.93 23.64
CA ASN A 159 19.85 52.08 23.55
C ASN A 159 19.07 53.40 23.40
N ASP A 160 18.02 53.41 22.59
CA ASP A 160 17.15 54.58 22.42
C ASP A 160 16.45 54.95 23.73
N LEU A 161 15.93 53.95 24.47
CA LEU A 161 15.34 54.19 25.79
C LEU A 161 16.36 54.75 26.79
N LYS A 162 17.60 54.24 26.79
CA LYS A 162 18.67 54.79 27.63
C LYS A 162 18.99 56.23 27.25
N ALA A 163 19.07 56.52 25.96
CA ALA A 163 19.31 57.87 25.45
C ALA A 163 18.22 58.83 25.92
N LEU A 164 16.94 58.49 25.72
CA LEU A 164 15.80 59.30 26.17
C LEU A 164 15.78 59.51 27.69
N LEU A 165 16.10 58.48 28.49
CA LEU A 165 16.19 58.63 29.94
C LEU A 165 17.35 59.54 30.36
N SER A 166 18.50 59.44 29.68
CA SER A 166 19.65 60.31 29.94
C SER A 166 19.38 61.76 29.55
N GLU A 167 18.68 61.98 28.43
CA GLU A 167 18.25 63.30 27.98
C GLU A 167 17.24 63.89 28.96
N HIS A 168 16.25 63.12 29.40
CA HIS A 168 15.27 63.57 30.39
C HIS A 168 15.90 63.91 31.75
N ARG A 169 16.94 63.17 32.17
CA ARG A 169 17.73 63.54 33.35
C ARG A 169 18.46 64.85 33.12
N SER A 170 19.14 65.00 31.99
CA SER A 170 19.85 66.25 31.65
C SER A 170 18.92 67.46 31.57
N THR A 171 17.71 67.32 31.03
CA THR A 171 16.73 68.43 30.98
C THR A 171 16.23 68.77 32.38
N ARG A 172 15.97 67.79 33.24
CA ARG A 172 15.62 68.02 34.64
C ARG A 172 16.74 68.73 35.40
N ASP A 173 17.98 68.33 35.20
CA ASP A 173 19.15 68.96 35.83
C ASP A 173 19.31 70.41 35.37
N LYS A 174 19.12 70.68 34.06
CA LYS A 174 19.11 72.03 33.51
C LYS A 174 18.00 72.88 34.13
N ILE A 175 16.77 72.37 34.18
CA ILE A 175 15.64 73.09 34.79
C ILE A 175 15.92 73.36 36.27
N ALA A 176 16.41 72.36 37.02
CA ALA A 176 16.77 72.51 38.43
C ALA A 176 17.83 73.59 38.63
N SER A 177 18.87 73.63 37.77
CA SER A 177 19.90 74.69 37.82
C SER A 177 19.31 76.09 37.56
N THR A 178 18.47 76.23 36.53
CA THR A 178 17.83 77.52 36.22
C THR A 178 16.87 77.99 37.31
N LEU A 179 16.13 77.07 37.95
CA LEU A 179 15.26 77.40 39.07
C LEU A 179 16.05 77.84 40.30
N LYS A 180 17.22 77.24 40.53
CA LYS A 180 18.13 77.65 41.60
C LYS A 180 18.67 79.05 41.37
N ASP A 181 19.12 79.35 40.15
CA ASP A 181 19.59 80.69 39.77
C ASP A 181 18.48 81.75 39.94
N LEU A 182 17.25 81.40 39.54
CA LEU A 182 16.08 82.26 39.70
C LEU A 182 15.71 82.45 41.18
N GLY A 183 15.88 81.41 42.00
CA GLY A 183 15.74 81.49 43.46
C GLY A 183 16.74 82.46 44.10
N VAL A 184 18.00 82.45 43.67
CA VAL A 184 19.01 83.41 44.14
C VAL A 184 18.64 84.83 43.73
N SER A 185 18.29 85.06 42.47
CA SER A 185 17.85 86.39 42.00
C SER A 185 16.62 86.90 42.75
N LEU A 186 15.65 86.02 43.06
CA LEU A 186 14.47 86.38 43.83
C LEU A 186 14.82 86.73 45.29
N ALA A 187 15.79 86.02 45.90
CA ALA A 187 16.29 86.35 47.24
C ALA A 187 16.94 87.74 47.26
N ASP A 188 17.72 88.08 46.23
CA ASP A 188 18.35 89.39 46.09
C ASP A 188 17.31 90.51 45.93
N VAL A 189 16.27 90.30 45.11
CA VAL A 189 15.15 91.26 44.97
C VAL A 189 14.41 91.43 46.29
N ALA A 190 14.12 90.34 47.02
CA ALA A 190 13.47 90.41 48.32
C ALA A 190 14.32 91.18 49.36
N ALA A 191 15.63 90.95 49.37
CA ALA A 191 16.56 91.68 50.22
C ALA A 191 16.60 93.17 49.88
N PHE A 192 16.69 93.52 48.59
CA PHE A 192 16.63 94.91 48.12
C PHE A 192 15.31 95.59 48.50
N MET A 193 14.17 94.93 48.30
CA MET A 193 12.86 95.49 48.69
C MET A 193 12.78 95.75 50.19
N HIS A 194 13.33 94.85 51.01
CA HIS A 194 13.41 95.05 52.45
C HIS A 194 14.29 96.27 52.82
N GLU A 195 15.45 96.41 52.18
CA GLU A 195 16.35 97.55 52.38
C GLU A 195 15.68 98.88 51.98
N VAL A 196 14.95 98.89 50.86
CA VAL A 196 14.18 100.06 50.41
C VAL A 196 13.09 100.43 51.41
N GLU A 197 12.38 99.45 51.99
CA GLU A 197 11.37 99.71 53.02
C GLU A 197 11.96 100.30 54.30
N VAL A 198 13.08 99.74 54.75
CA VAL A 198 13.83 100.25 55.91
C VAL A 198 14.30 101.68 55.65
N SER A 199 14.83 101.97 54.46
CA SER A 199 15.32 103.30 54.07
C SER A 199 14.22 104.36 54.00
N GLN A 200 13.00 103.98 53.62
CA GLN A 200 11.84 104.88 53.52
C GLN A 200 11.08 105.04 54.85
N GLY A 201 11.53 104.41 55.94
CA GLY A 201 10.91 104.51 57.26
C GLY A 201 9.60 103.74 57.40
N TYR A 202 9.32 102.78 56.50
CA TYR A 202 8.18 101.89 56.68
C TYR A 202 8.48 100.92 57.81
N THR A 203 7.64 100.92 58.84
CA THR A 203 7.74 99.93 59.91
C THR A 203 7.26 98.58 59.40
N PRO A 204 8.02 97.49 59.61
CA PRO A 204 7.62 96.16 59.15
C PRO A 204 6.30 95.78 59.82
N ARG A 205 5.25 95.59 59.01
CA ARG A 205 3.99 95.04 59.50
C ARG A 205 4.21 93.59 59.89
N LYS A 206 3.67 93.21 61.05
CA LYS A 206 3.80 91.86 61.63
C LYS A 206 3.25 90.76 60.71
N ASP A 207 2.29 91.12 59.85
CA ASP A 207 1.66 90.23 58.89
C ASP A 207 2.06 90.65 57.47
N ASP A 208 3.21 90.15 56.99
CA ASP A 208 3.74 90.15 55.61
C ASP A 208 3.02 91.07 54.59
N GLY A 209 3.05 92.39 54.86
CA GLY A 209 2.13 93.33 54.23
C GLY A 209 2.37 93.56 52.73
N ARG A 210 3.55 93.19 52.23
CA ARG A 210 3.97 93.40 50.83
C ARG A 210 4.52 92.14 50.16
N GLY A 211 4.44 90.99 50.83
CA GLY A 211 4.86 89.70 50.26
C GLY A 211 6.38 89.51 50.18
N ILE A 212 7.18 90.34 50.86
CA ILE A 212 8.64 90.20 50.89
C ILE A 212 9.03 88.88 51.56
N GLU A 213 8.34 88.51 52.64
CA GLU A 213 8.65 87.26 53.34
C GLU A 213 8.20 86.05 52.51
N ARG A 214 7.08 86.15 51.79
CA ARG A 214 6.69 85.15 50.78
C ARG A 214 7.74 84.99 49.68
N MET A 215 8.33 86.07 49.18
CA MET A 215 9.39 85.99 48.17
C MET A 215 10.65 85.33 48.73
N ARG A 216 11.05 85.67 49.96
CA ARG A 216 12.19 85.02 50.64
C ARG A 216 11.95 83.53 50.87
N GLN A 217 10.75 83.15 51.34
CA GLN A 217 10.37 81.75 51.52
C GLN A 217 10.30 80.99 50.18
N LEU A 218 9.82 81.62 49.11
CA LEU A 218 9.78 81.01 47.78
C LEU A 218 11.21 80.83 47.24
N ALA A 219 12.07 81.82 47.39
CA ALA A 219 13.48 81.72 47.03
C ALA A 219 14.19 80.58 47.78
N LEU A 220 13.97 80.47 49.11
CA LEU A 220 14.50 79.39 49.93
C LEU A 220 14.01 78.03 49.42
N ARG A 221 12.71 77.90 49.13
CA ARG A 221 12.14 76.66 48.56
C ARG A 221 12.72 76.31 47.19
N LEU A 222 12.99 77.30 46.33
CA LEU A 222 13.62 77.07 45.03
C LEU A 222 15.08 76.62 45.18
N GLN A 223 15.77 77.10 46.21
CA GLN A 223 17.17 76.75 46.50
C GLN A 223 17.31 75.38 47.18
N ASP A 224 16.33 75.02 48.02
CA ASP A 224 16.23 73.74 48.73
C ASP A 224 15.56 72.62 47.92
N LEU A 225 15.10 72.91 46.68
CA LEU A 225 14.60 71.86 45.80
C LEU A 225 15.70 70.80 45.67
N PRO A 226 15.46 69.56 46.09
CA PRO A 226 16.45 68.51 45.98
C PRO A 226 16.74 68.35 44.48
N VAL A 227 17.92 68.82 44.07
CA VAL A 227 18.55 68.33 42.84
C VAL A 227 18.44 66.84 42.99
N SER A 228 17.67 66.20 42.11
CA SER A 228 17.38 64.78 42.21
C SER A 228 18.69 64.02 41.96
N GLN A 229 19.57 64.01 42.96
CA GLN A 229 20.58 63.01 43.20
C GLN A 229 19.79 61.74 43.56
N GLU A 230 19.10 61.17 42.57
CA GLU A 230 18.88 59.74 42.57
C GLU A 230 20.25 59.13 42.39
N ASP A 231 20.89 58.89 43.53
CA ASP A 231 21.93 57.91 43.70
C ASP A 231 21.58 56.67 42.85
N SER A 232 22.37 56.44 41.82
CA SER A 232 23.33 55.33 41.68
C SER A 232 23.21 54.08 42.58
N ASN A 233 22.13 53.85 43.31
CA ASN A 233 21.85 52.60 44.00
C ASN A 233 21.32 51.60 42.97
N THR A 234 22.18 51.23 42.02
CA THR A 234 22.02 50.12 41.10
C THR A 234 21.53 48.90 41.89
N PRO A 235 20.29 48.43 41.65
CA PRO A 235 19.89 47.13 42.14
C PRO A 235 20.75 46.12 41.39
N ASN A 236 21.65 45.49 42.14
CA ASN A 236 22.20 44.16 41.94
C ASN A 236 21.44 43.41 40.83
N SER A 237 21.95 43.51 39.60
CA SER A 237 21.44 42.79 38.45
C SER A 237 21.85 41.34 38.64
N GLN A 238 21.11 40.61 39.49
CA GLN A 238 21.18 39.16 39.46
C GLN A 238 20.79 38.74 38.04
N PRO A 239 21.67 38.03 37.32
CA PRO A 239 21.31 37.47 36.05
C PRO A 239 20.17 36.49 36.33
N VAL A 240 18.98 36.81 35.82
CA VAL A 240 17.86 35.87 35.80
C VAL A 240 18.33 34.72 34.93
N SER A 241 18.95 33.73 35.57
CA SER A 241 19.39 32.47 34.99
C SER A 241 18.17 31.84 34.35
N GLY A 242 18.03 32.05 33.04
CA GLY A 242 17.03 31.40 32.21
C GLY A 242 17.13 29.90 32.40
N LYS A 243 16.20 29.34 33.18
CA LYS A 243 16.01 27.90 33.31
C LYS A 243 15.84 27.35 31.90
N SER A 244 16.89 26.69 31.42
CA SER A 244 16.86 25.84 30.23
C SER A 244 15.71 24.84 30.38
N ARG A 245 14.63 25.07 29.63
CA ARG A 245 13.52 24.16 29.49
C ARG A 245 14.03 22.98 28.67
N LYS A 246 14.51 21.92 29.35
CA LYS A 246 14.79 20.62 28.74
C LYS A 246 13.48 20.11 28.13
N THR A 247 13.38 20.19 26.81
CA THR A 247 12.43 19.40 26.03
C THR A 247 12.98 17.98 25.97
N ALA A 248 12.27 17.06 26.62
CA ALA A 248 12.54 15.63 26.52
C ALA A 248 12.18 15.14 25.11
N LYS A 249 13.07 14.33 24.54
CA LYS A 249 12.89 13.56 23.31
C LYS A 249 11.92 12.41 23.53
#